data_AF-A0A8T7DE82-F1
#
_entry.id   AF-A0A8T7DE82-F1
#
_cell.length_a   1.000
_cell.length_b   1.000
_cell.length_c   1.000
_cell.angle_alpha   90.00
_cell.angle_beta   90.00
_cell.angle_gamma   90.00
#
_symmetry.space_group_name_H-M   'P 1'
#
loop_
_entity.id
_entity.type
_entity.pdbx_description
1 polymer ?
#
loop_
_entity_poly.entity_id
_entity_poly.type
_entity_poly.pdbx_seq_one_letter_code
_entity_poly.pdbx_strand_id
1 'polypeptide(L)'
;MDITFPNSVRCYLVGGAVRDQMMNIQCKDKDYMLTGATPEMLTDLGFQQVGKDFPVFLHPDSKQEYALARTEKKSGRGYTGFVTDFHPDVTVEEDLARRDLTINAMAKDETSGQIIDPFHGQKDLQQRILRHVSEAFSEDPLRVLRVARFAARFPGFS
;
A
#
# COMPACT_ATOMS: atom_id res chain seq x y z
N MET A 1 21.21 -5.06 8.55
CA MET A 1 21.61 -3.70 8.97
C MET A 1 20.33 -2.91 9.17
N ASP A 2 20.16 -2.18 10.28
CA ASP A 2 18.98 -1.33 10.44
C ASP A 2 19.14 -0.11 9.53
N ILE A 3 18.39 -0.10 8.42
CA ILE A 3 18.38 1.04 7.50
C ILE A 3 17.68 2.20 8.19
N THR A 4 18.41 3.30 8.35
CA THR A 4 17.85 4.56 8.86
C THR A 4 17.55 5.47 7.69
N PHE A 5 16.28 5.86 7.54
CA PHE A 5 15.87 6.82 6.53
C PHE A 5 16.14 8.27 6.99
N PRO A 6 16.32 9.22 6.05
CA PRO A 6 16.34 10.65 6.38
C PRO A 6 15.06 11.08 7.11
N ASN A 7 15.14 12.13 7.95
CA ASN A 7 13.98 12.64 8.71
C ASN A 7 12.80 13.12 7.82
N SER A 8 13.07 13.44 6.56
CA SER A 8 12.05 13.80 5.57
C SER A 8 11.24 12.60 5.08
N VAL A 9 11.75 11.38 5.27
CA VAL A 9 11.11 10.15 4.82
C VAL A 9 10.30 9.55 5.96
N ARG A 10 9.07 9.14 5.67
CA ARG A 10 8.26 8.35 6.59
C ARG A 10 8.06 6.96 6.03
N CYS A 11 8.19 5.96 6.90
CA CYS A 11 8.01 4.56 6.57
C CYS A 11 6.75 4.03 7.24
N TYR A 12 5.90 3.40 6.43
CA TYR A 12 4.63 2.84 6.87
C TYR A 12 4.57 1.37 6.53
N LEU A 13 4.26 0.52 7.50
CA LEU A 13 3.77 -0.83 7.22
C LEU A 13 2.35 -0.70 6.65
N VAL A 14 2.05 -1.37 5.54
CA VAL A 14 0.79 -1.15 4.83
C VAL A 14 0.09 -2.45 4.43
N GLY A 15 -1.20 -2.33 4.08
CA GLY A 15 -1.92 -3.40 3.39
C GLY A 15 -2.19 -4.62 4.23
N GLY A 16 -1.89 -5.79 3.65
CA GLY A 16 -2.20 -7.08 4.27
C GLY A 16 -1.49 -7.29 5.60
N ALA A 17 -0.31 -6.70 5.78
CA ALA A 17 0.44 -6.81 7.03
C ALA A 17 -0.27 -6.13 8.21
N VAL A 18 -0.81 -4.92 7.99
CA VAL A 18 -1.56 -4.19 9.03
C VAL A 18 -2.86 -4.93 9.37
N ARG A 19 -3.60 -5.36 8.34
CA ARG A 19 -4.82 -6.16 8.49
C ARG A 19 -4.57 -7.45 9.27
N ASP A 20 -3.58 -8.23 8.87
CA ASP A 20 -3.27 -9.53 9.48
C ASP A 20 -2.82 -9.36 10.93
N GLN A 21 -2.04 -8.31 11.24
CA GLN A 21 -1.71 -7.95 12.62
C GLN A 21 -2.95 -7.67 13.47
N MET A 22 -3.91 -6.90 12.96
CA MET A 22 -5.16 -6.59 13.67
C MET A 22 -6.06 -7.82 13.85
N MET A 23 -6.01 -8.76 12.91
CA MET A 23 -6.71 -10.05 13.01
C MET A 23 -5.97 -11.07 13.89
N ASN A 24 -4.80 -10.71 14.44
CA ASN A 24 -3.91 -11.61 15.18
C ASN A 24 -3.53 -12.88 14.38
N ILE A 25 -3.34 -12.72 13.06
CA ILE A 25 -2.92 -13.76 12.14
C ILE A 25 -1.44 -13.54 11.80
N GLN A 26 -0.70 -14.64 11.62
CA GLN A 26 0.68 -14.56 11.17
C GLN A 26 0.77 -13.90 9.80
N CYS A 27 1.36 -12.71 9.78
CA CYS A 27 1.68 -11.98 8.56
C CYS A 27 2.80 -12.72 7.81
N LYS A 28 2.54 -13.10 6.56
CA LYS A 28 3.51 -13.81 5.71
C LYS A 28 4.53 -12.84 5.09
N ASP A 29 4.03 -11.72 4.57
CA ASP A 29 4.79 -10.74 3.82
C ASP A 29 4.52 -9.35 4.39
N LYS A 30 5.58 -8.59 4.63
CA LYS A 30 5.51 -7.21 5.12
C LYS A 30 5.84 -6.27 3.98
N ASP A 31 4.83 -5.50 3.60
CA ASP A 31 4.94 -4.46 2.59
C ASP A 31 5.06 -3.11 3.27
N TYR A 32 6.02 -2.32 2.82
CA TYR A 32 6.28 -0.98 3.31
C TYR A 32 6.00 0.06 2.25
N MET A 33 5.53 1.23 2.68
CA MET A 33 5.34 2.40 1.85
C MET A 33 6.15 3.56 2.41
N LEU A 34 6.80 4.30 1.52
CA LEU A 34 7.61 5.46 1.86
C LEU A 34 7.01 6.74 1.28
N THR A 35 6.82 7.75 2.12
CA THR A 35 6.55 9.14 1.68
C THR A 35 7.81 9.97 1.86
N GLY A 36 7.99 11.04 1.06
CA GLY A 36 9.17 11.90 1.13
C GLY A 36 10.48 11.27 0.60
N ALA A 37 10.43 10.08 0.01
CA ALA A 37 11.58 9.37 -0.55
C ALA A 37 11.62 9.44 -2.07
N THR A 38 12.81 9.26 -2.65
CA THR A 38 13.00 9.12 -4.10
C THR A 38 13.66 7.79 -4.45
N PRO A 39 13.56 7.31 -5.71
CA PRO A 39 14.27 6.12 -6.17
C PRO A 39 15.78 6.17 -5.92
N GLU A 40 16.39 7.33 -6.10
CA GLU A 40 17.83 7.55 -5.91
C GLU A 40 18.22 7.32 -4.45
N MET A 41 17.43 7.86 -3.50
CA MET A 41 17.67 7.63 -2.06
C MET A 41 17.66 6.15 -1.70
N LEU A 42 16.73 5.37 -2.27
CA LEU A 42 16.65 3.93 -2.01
C LEU A 42 17.82 3.18 -2.64
N THR A 43 18.23 3.57 -3.84
CA THR A 43 19.38 2.98 -4.52
C THR A 43 20.67 3.24 -3.73
N ASP A 44 20.84 4.47 -3.20
CA ASP A 44 21.98 4.85 -2.36
C ASP A 44 22.02 4.08 -1.03
N LEU A 45 20.86 3.70 -0.51
CA LEU A 45 20.71 2.82 0.66
C LEU A 45 20.88 1.33 0.33
N GLY A 46 21.17 0.98 -0.93
CA GLY A 46 21.42 -0.39 -1.37
C GLY A 46 20.16 -1.21 -1.67
N PHE A 47 19.00 -0.57 -1.80
CA PHE A 47 17.79 -1.28 -2.23
C PHE A 47 17.89 -1.67 -3.70
N GLN A 48 17.30 -2.82 -4.02
CA GLN A 48 17.21 -3.29 -5.40
C GLN A 48 15.83 -2.98 -5.97
N GLN A 49 15.77 -2.16 -7.01
CA GLN A 49 14.54 -1.91 -7.74
C GLN A 49 14.10 -3.15 -8.54
N VAL A 50 12.82 -3.47 -8.45
CA VAL A 50 12.11 -4.53 -9.18
C VAL A 50 10.83 -3.94 -9.78
N GLY A 51 10.51 -4.32 -11.02
CA GLY A 51 9.36 -3.77 -11.74
C GLY A 51 9.70 -2.46 -12.45
N LYS A 52 9.28 -2.35 -13.71
CA LYS A 52 9.57 -1.19 -14.57
C LYS A 52 8.52 -0.09 -14.40
N ASP A 53 7.25 -0.45 -14.53
CA ASP A 53 6.14 0.52 -14.53
C ASP A 53 5.67 0.84 -13.10
N PHE A 54 5.84 -0.12 -12.18
CA PHE A 54 5.51 0.01 -10.77
C PHE A 54 6.71 -0.44 -9.93
N PRO A 55 7.70 0.46 -9.73
CA PRO A 55 8.91 0.10 -9.02
C PRO A 55 8.61 -0.23 -7.56
N VAL A 56 9.03 -1.42 -7.16
CA VAL A 56 9.14 -1.87 -5.77
C VAL A 56 10.62 -2.05 -5.47
N PHE A 57 11.04 -1.65 -4.28
CA PHE A 57 12.43 -1.68 -3.84
C PHE A 57 12.59 -2.77 -2.79
N LEU A 58 13.42 -3.76 -3.09
CA LEU A 58 13.70 -4.85 -2.15
C LEU A 58 14.79 -4.43 -1.17
N HIS A 59 14.50 -4.58 0.11
CA HIS A 59 15.48 -4.36 1.17
C HIS A 59 16.70 -5.30 0.96
N PRO A 60 17.95 -4.81 1.06
CA PRO A 60 19.16 -5.57 0.74
C PRO A 60 19.25 -6.90 1.50
N ASP A 61 18.96 -6.88 2.81
CA ASP A 61 19.03 -8.06 3.68
C ASP A 61 17.74 -8.87 3.72
N SER A 62 16.64 -8.27 4.21
CA SER A 62 15.38 -8.99 4.47
C SER A 62 14.58 -9.34 3.23
N LYS A 63 14.89 -8.72 2.08
CA LYS A 63 14.12 -8.78 0.83
C LYS A 63 12.66 -8.33 0.97
N GLN A 64 12.32 -7.61 2.04
CA GLN A 64 11.01 -6.98 2.20
C GLN A 64 10.79 -5.91 1.13
N GLU A 65 9.53 -5.72 0.77
CA GLU A 65 9.12 -4.83 -0.31
C GLU A 65 8.86 -3.42 0.21
N TYR A 66 9.48 -2.43 -0.43
CA TYR A 66 9.29 -1.01 -0.15
C TYR A 66 8.81 -0.31 -1.41
N ALA A 67 7.62 0.27 -1.37
CA ALA A 67 7.08 1.05 -2.46
C ALA A 67 7.13 2.54 -2.12
N LEU A 68 7.39 3.38 -3.14
CA LEU A 68 7.18 4.81 -3.00
C LEU A 68 5.69 5.11 -3.05
N ALA A 69 5.22 6.00 -2.19
CA ALA A 69 3.86 6.52 -2.24
C ALA A 69 3.61 7.15 -3.61
N ARG A 70 2.40 6.93 -4.16
CA ARG A 70 2.08 7.41 -5.50
C ARG A 70 0.62 7.76 -5.65
N THR A 71 0.35 8.69 -6.54
CA THR A 71 -1.00 9.02 -6.99
C THR A 71 -1.22 8.56 -8.42
N GLU A 72 -2.48 8.46 -8.82
CA GLU A 72 -2.88 8.20 -10.20
C GLU A 72 -3.46 9.49 -10.78
N LYS A 73 -2.77 10.07 -11.77
CA LYS A 73 -3.31 11.19 -12.55
C LYS A 73 -3.88 10.65 -13.86
N LYS A 74 -5.13 11.03 -14.16
CA LYS A 74 -5.76 10.72 -15.44
C LYS A 74 -5.02 11.44 -16.56
N SER A 75 -4.37 10.69 -17.43
CA SER A 75 -3.69 11.18 -18.62
C SER A 75 -4.49 10.81 -19.86
N GLY A 76 -5.29 11.76 -20.35
CA GLY A 76 -5.95 11.67 -21.67
C GLY A 76 -7.41 11.22 -21.71
N ARG A 77 -7.98 11.22 -22.92
CA ARG A 77 -9.33 10.70 -23.24
C ARG A 77 -9.24 9.23 -23.64
N GLY A 78 -9.70 8.32 -22.79
CA GLY A 78 -9.78 6.87 -23.06
C GLY A 78 -9.71 6.02 -21.78
N TYR A 79 -9.89 4.69 -21.93
CA TYR A 79 -9.87 3.70 -20.83
C TYR A 79 -8.45 3.31 -20.35
N THR A 80 -7.38 3.81 -20.98
CA THR A 80 -6.00 3.33 -20.77
C THR A 80 -5.03 4.38 -20.21
N GLY A 81 -5.54 5.43 -19.56
CA GLY A 81 -4.76 6.64 -19.29
C GLY A 81 -4.59 6.99 -17.81
N PHE A 82 -3.84 6.19 -17.04
CA PHE A 82 -3.37 6.60 -15.72
C PHE A 82 -1.85 6.70 -15.71
N VAL A 83 -1.33 7.88 -15.37
CA VAL A 83 0.10 8.08 -15.11
C VAL A 83 0.28 8.04 -13.60
N THR A 84 1.15 7.16 -13.13
CA THR A 84 1.55 7.12 -11.73
C THR A 84 2.55 8.23 -11.45
N ASP A 85 2.25 9.04 -10.44
CA ASP A 85 3.11 10.13 -9.97
C ASP A 85 3.68 9.73 -8.60
N PHE A 86 5.00 9.59 -8.52
CA PHE A 86 5.74 9.19 -7.31
C PHE A 86 6.39 10.40 -6.63
N HIS A 87 5.78 11.59 -6.74
CA HIS A 87 6.33 12.80 -6.16
C HIS A 87 6.55 12.62 -4.64
N PRO A 88 7.66 13.12 -4.07
CA PRO A 88 7.93 13.02 -2.62
C PRO A 88 6.83 13.60 -1.73
N ASP A 89 6.05 14.55 -2.26
CA ASP A 89 4.96 15.23 -1.55
C ASP A 89 3.66 14.41 -1.49
N VAL A 90 3.59 13.25 -2.17
CA VAL A 90 2.42 12.38 -2.10
C VAL A 90 2.21 11.92 -0.66
N THR A 91 1.01 12.14 -0.14
CA THR A 91 0.69 11.79 1.24
C THR A 91 0.31 10.31 1.38
N VAL A 92 0.36 9.82 2.62
CA VAL A 92 -0.12 8.47 2.94
C VAL A 92 -1.60 8.31 2.59
N GLU A 93 -2.43 9.31 2.86
CA GLU A 93 -3.87 9.27 2.53
C GLU A 93 -4.12 9.16 1.03
N GLU A 94 -3.33 9.89 0.23
CA GLU A 94 -3.44 9.85 -1.23
C GLU A 94 -3.04 8.48 -1.80
N ASP A 95 -1.98 7.83 -1.28
CA ASP A 95 -1.65 6.46 -1.69
C ASP A 95 -2.68 5.45 -1.16
N LEU A 96 -3.26 5.63 0.02
CA LEU A 96 -4.28 4.73 0.52
C LEU A 96 -5.57 4.79 -0.33
N ALA A 97 -5.90 5.95 -0.91
CA ALA A 97 -7.14 6.19 -1.68
C ALA A 97 -7.30 5.36 -2.95
N ARG A 98 -6.18 4.91 -3.53
CA ARG A 98 -6.16 4.10 -4.77
C ARG A 98 -6.16 2.59 -4.53
N ARG A 99 -6.12 2.16 -3.26
CA ARG A 99 -6.13 0.74 -2.92
C ARG A 99 -7.51 0.12 -3.20
N ASP A 100 -7.54 -1.21 -3.23
CA ASP A 100 -8.73 -1.96 -3.60
C ASP A 100 -9.79 -1.92 -2.50
N LEU A 101 -9.45 -2.43 -1.31
CA LEU A 101 -10.36 -2.59 -0.19
C LEU A 101 -9.97 -1.71 1.00
N THR A 102 -10.96 -1.21 1.75
CA THR A 102 -10.76 -0.40 2.96
C THR A 102 -9.88 -1.11 4.00
N ILE A 103 -10.10 -2.41 4.20
CA ILE A 103 -9.30 -3.27 5.09
C ILE A 103 -7.84 -3.44 4.65
N ASN A 104 -7.50 -3.09 3.40
CA ASN A 104 -6.12 -3.07 2.88
C ASN A 104 -5.60 -1.63 2.72
N ALA A 105 -6.44 -0.63 2.97
CA ALA A 105 -6.16 0.79 2.86
C ALA A 105 -5.87 1.41 4.23
N MET A 106 -5.06 0.71 5.02
CA MET A 106 -4.54 1.15 6.30
C MET A 106 -3.02 1.16 6.26
N ALA A 107 -2.44 2.10 7.00
CA ALA A 107 -1.01 2.24 7.20
C ALA A 107 -0.70 2.29 8.69
N LYS A 108 0.44 1.73 9.10
CA LYS A 108 0.98 1.88 10.45
C LYS A 108 2.33 2.57 10.33
N ASP A 109 2.47 3.73 10.95
CA ASP A 109 3.73 4.47 11.00
C ASP A 109 4.75 3.68 11.84
N GLU A 110 5.89 3.32 11.26
CA GLU A 110 6.92 2.53 11.94
C GLU A 110 7.66 3.33 13.03
N THR A 111 7.61 4.67 12.98
CA THR A 111 8.23 5.55 13.97
C THR A 111 7.32 5.77 15.17
N SER A 112 6.06 6.15 14.93
CA SER A 112 5.11 6.48 16.01
C SER A 112 4.27 5.29 16.48
N GLY A 113 4.15 4.24 15.67
CA GLY A 113 3.25 3.11 15.89
C GLY A 113 1.78 3.43 15.60
N GLN A 114 1.46 4.67 15.19
CA GLN A 114 0.10 5.11 14.92
C GLN A 114 -0.47 4.42 13.68
N ILE A 115 -1.73 3.98 13.76
CA ILE A 115 -2.49 3.50 12.62
C ILE A 115 -3.21 4.68 11.96
N ILE A 116 -3.02 4.80 10.65
CA ILE A 116 -3.66 5.75 9.75
C ILE A 116 -4.70 4.97 8.96
N ASP A 117 -5.97 5.34 9.15
CA ASP A 117 -7.12 4.63 8.58
C ASP A 117 -8.20 5.64 8.11
N PRO A 118 -7.95 6.38 7.01
CA PRO A 118 -8.87 7.39 6.50
C PRO A 118 -10.16 6.79 5.90
N PHE A 119 -10.16 5.50 5.56
CA PHE A 119 -11.27 4.82 4.89
C PHE A 119 -12.04 3.84 5.78
N HIS A 120 -11.83 3.91 7.10
CA HIS A 120 -12.53 3.09 8.09
C HIS A 120 -12.34 1.57 7.93
N GLY A 121 -11.18 1.15 7.44
CA GLY A 121 -10.77 -0.24 7.31
C GLY A 121 -10.83 -1.01 8.63
N GLN A 122 -10.53 -0.39 9.78
CA GLN A 122 -10.66 -1.06 11.08
C GLN A 122 -12.10 -1.44 11.40
N LYS A 123 -13.06 -0.56 11.05
CA LYS A 123 -14.48 -0.82 11.26
C LYS A 123 -14.98 -1.92 10.32
N ASP A 124 -14.63 -1.84 9.04
CA ASP A 124 -14.99 -2.88 8.09
C ASP A 124 -14.33 -4.23 8.45
N LEU A 125 -13.12 -4.22 9.01
CA LEU A 125 -12.44 -5.43 9.50
C LEU A 125 -13.21 -6.07 10.66
N GLN A 126 -13.66 -5.28 11.63
CA GLN A 126 -14.47 -5.76 12.75
C GLN A 126 -15.82 -6.31 12.29
N GLN A 127 -16.44 -5.66 11.30
CA GLN A 127 -17.73 -6.06 10.73
C GLN A 127 -17.60 -7.17 9.66
N ARG A 128 -16.36 -7.54 9.30
CA ARG A 128 -16.03 -8.48 8.22
C ARG A 128 -16.63 -8.06 6.86
N ILE A 129 -16.48 -6.79 6.51
CA ILE A 129 -17.01 -6.22 5.28
C ILE A 129 -15.90 -6.05 4.24
N LEU A 130 -16.16 -6.44 2.99
CA LEU A 130 -15.30 -6.17 1.84
C LEU A 130 -15.78 -4.92 1.10
N ARG A 131 -15.43 -3.75 1.63
CA ARG A 131 -15.77 -2.47 1.01
C ARG A 131 -14.63 -1.98 0.13
N HIS A 132 -14.94 -1.52 -1.08
CA HIS A 132 -13.97 -0.84 -1.93
C HIS A 132 -13.66 0.58 -1.40
N VAL A 133 -12.45 1.07 -1.63
CA VAL A 133 -12.02 2.39 -1.16
C VAL A 133 -12.70 3.53 -1.91
N SER A 134 -12.82 3.39 -3.23
CA SER A 134 -13.37 4.42 -4.12
C SER A 134 -14.17 3.82 -5.27
N GLU A 135 -15.03 4.63 -5.90
CA GLU A 135 -15.84 4.25 -7.07
C GLU A 135 -14.98 3.76 -8.26
N ALA A 136 -13.73 4.24 -8.34
CA ALA A 136 -12.73 3.82 -9.33
C ALA A 136 -12.38 2.33 -9.24
N PHE A 137 -12.81 1.62 -8.19
CA PHE A 137 -12.68 0.18 -8.09
C PHE A 137 -13.27 -0.57 -9.29
N SER A 138 -14.39 -0.07 -9.84
CA SER A 138 -15.06 -0.68 -11.00
C SER A 138 -14.28 -0.53 -12.32
N GLU A 139 -13.29 0.37 -12.36
CA GLU A 139 -12.51 0.67 -13.57
C GLU A 139 -11.40 -0.36 -13.84
N ASP A 140 -11.03 -1.18 -12.86
CA ASP A 140 -10.02 -2.24 -13.00
C ASP A 140 -10.63 -3.62 -12.70
N PRO A 141 -10.92 -4.44 -13.73
CA PRO A 141 -11.48 -5.78 -13.57
C PRO A 141 -10.64 -6.72 -12.70
N LEU A 142 -9.32 -6.49 -12.59
CA LEU A 142 -8.45 -7.31 -11.74
C LEU A 142 -8.78 -7.12 -10.26
N ARG A 143 -9.34 -5.97 -9.86
CA ARG A 143 -9.77 -5.73 -8.48
C ARG A 143 -10.91 -6.66 -8.08
N VAL A 144 -11.84 -6.99 -8.99
CA VAL A 144 -12.92 -7.96 -8.74
C VAL A 144 -12.34 -9.36 -8.46
N LEU A 145 -11.39 -9.81 -9.27
CA LEU A 145 -10.71 -11.10 -9.05
C LEU A 145 -9.95 -11.13 -7.72
N ARG A 146 -9.32 -10.01 -7.33
CA ARG A 146 -8.65 -9.89 -6.03
C ARG A 146 -9.62 -10.01 -4.86
N VAL A 147 -10.79 -9.38 -4.94
CA VAL A 147 -11.84 -9.49 -3.91
C VAL A 147 -12.38 -10.91 -3.81
N ALA A 148 -12.66 -11.57 -4.94
CA ALA A 148 -13.10 -12.96 -4.93
C ALA A 148 -12.07 -13.90 -4.28
N ARG A 149 -10.79 -13.72 -4.60
CA ARG A 149 -9.68 -14.44 -3.94
C ARG A 149 -9.61 -14.15 -2.44
N PHE A 150 -9.89 -12.91 -2.05
CA PHE A 150 -9.92 -12.52 -0.64
C PHE A 150 -11.05 -13.21 0.12
N ALA A 151 -12.27 -13.15 -0.41
CA ALA A 151 -13.44 -13.82 0.14
C ALA A 151 -13.21 -15.35 0.30
N ALA A 152 -12.53 -15.97 -0.66
CA ALA A 152 -12.16 -17.39 -0.55
C ALA A 152 -11.13 -17.67 0.56
N ARG A 153 -10.18 -16.75 0.80
CA ARG A 153 -9.15 -16.89 1.84
C ARG A 153 -9.67 -16.61 3.25
N PHE A 154 -10.65 -15.72 3.40
CA PHE A 154 -11.23 -15.32 4.68
C PHE A 154 -12.74 -15.60 4.73
N PRO A 155 -13.13 -16.87 4.97
CA PRO A 155 -14.54 -17.24 5.10
C PRO A 155 -15.21 -16.41 6.20
N GLY A 156 -16.38 -15.83 5.88
CA GLY A 156 -17.15 -14.99 6.80
C GLY A 156 -16.96 -13.48 6.61
N PHE A 157 -16.15 -13.07 5.63
CA PHE A 157 -16.25 -11.73 5.05
C PHE A 157 -17.33 -11.68 3.97
N SER A 158 -18.05 -10.54 3.90
CA SER A 158 -19.12 -10.28 2.92
C SER A 158 -18.94 -8.95 2.20
#